data_AF-A0A534XNU8-F1
#
_entry.id   AF-A0A534XNU8-F1
#
_cell.length_a   1.000
_cell.length_b   1.000
_cell.length_c   1.000
_cell.angle_alpha   90.00
_cell.angle_beta   90.00
_cell.angle_gamma   90.00
#
_symmetry.space_group_name_H-M   'P 1'
#
loop_
_entity.id
_entity.type
_entity.pdbx_description
1 polymer ?
#
loop_
_entity_poly.entity_id
_entity_poly.type
_entity_poly.pdbx_seq_one_letter_code
_entity_poly.pdbx_strand_id
1 'polypeptide(L)'
;MTTAERLRRLLAAIDDLDLRGRRAAAFLEEVPPEEAVRALDELLRSAQRRLDPDAVALQGLIRGLDAYVPPPLADRLRRTAEAAGAHPVEALFTQSGARRSFDHDRETWVDREMRALTLGERKAMARGRNADVLARLAQDHDPAVVRNLLENPRCTEREALLVASRRPARAVVLQEVFRSRKWGVNRRVRKALAQNPYSPPVLAVQALSLLAAQDLREISAD
;
A
#
# COMPACT_ATOMS: atom_id res chain seq x y z
N MET A 1 13.04 -13.11 -25.30
CA MET A 1 12.90 -12.17 -24.16
C MET A 1 11.94 -12.80 -23.17
N THR A 2 12.32 -12.96 -21.90
CA THR A 2 11.46 -13.62 -20.89
C THR A 2 10.23 -12.76 -20.55
N THR A 3 9.18 -13.38 -20.01
CA THR A 3 7.97 -12.69 -19.54
C THR A 3 8.30 -11.67 -18.43
N ALA A 4 9.26 -11.99 -17.55
CA ALA A 4 9.77 -11.06 -16.54
C ALA A 4 10.45 -9.82 -17.15
N GLU A 5 11.29 -9.99 -18.17
CA GLU A 5 11.97 -8.88 -18.85
C GLU A 5 10.97 -7.99 -19.61
N ARG A 6 9.94 -8.59 -20.23
CA ARG A 6 8.82 -7.85 -20.85
C ARG A 6 8.09 -7.00 -19.82
N LEU A 7 7.71 -7.58 -18.69
CA LEU A 7 7.01 -6.88 -17.61
C LEU A 7 7.88 -5.75 -17.04
N ARG A 8 9.17 -6.01 -16.78
CA ARG A 8 10.13 -5.01 -16.30
C ARG A 8 10.21 -3.81 -17.25
N ARG A 9 10.41 -4.04 -18.54
CA ARG A 9 10.48 -2.97 -19.56
C ARG A 9 9.16 -2.18 -19.68
N LEU A 10 8.04 -2.88 -19.67
CA LEU A 10 6.71 -2.27 -19.72
C LEU A 10 6.51 -1.30 -18.54
N LEU A 11 6.86 -1.73 -17.33
CA LEU A 11 6.67 -0.93 -16.12
C LEU A 11 7.67 0.24 -16.04
N ALA A 12 8.92 0.02 -16.46
CA ALA A 12 9.95 1.05 -16.47
C ALA A 12 9.66 2.20 -17.46
N ALA A 13 8.90 1.92 -18.53
CA ALA A 13 8.56 2.91 -19.55
C ALA A 13 7.42 3.87 -19.17
N ILE A 14 6.77 3.67 -18.00
CA ILE A 14 5.58 4.43 -17.60
C ILE A 14 5.91 5.18 -16.32
N ASP A 15 5.98 6.51 -16.34
CA ASP A 15 6.26 7.31 -15.13
C ASP A 15 5.06 7.41 -14.18
N ASP A 16 3.84 7.44 -14.74
CA ASP A 16 2.62 7.54 -13.94
C ASP A 16 2.28 6.21 -13.25
N LEU A 17 2.21 6.25 -11.91
CA LEU A 17 1.99 5.05 -11.09
C LEU A 17 0.61 4.40 -11.30
N ASP A 18 -0.43 5.17 -11.62
CA ASP A 18 -1.80 4.68 -11.87
C ASP A 18 -1.82 3.90 -13.19
N LEU A 19 -1.29 4.52 -14.24
CA LEU A 19 -1.16 3.91 -15.57
C LEU A 19 -0.26 2.68 -15.53
N ARG A 20 0.83 2.72 -14.75
CA ARG A 20 1.74 1.60 -14.56
C ARG A 20 1.00 0.42 -13.91
N GLY A 21 0.18 0.69 -12.90
CA GLY A 21 -0.68 -0.32 -12.26
C GLY A 21 -1.69 -0.95 -13.21
N ARG A 22 -2.39 -0.14 -14.02
CA ARG A 22 -3.33 -0.64 -15.03
C ARG A 22 -2.66 -1.52 -16.07
N ARG A 23 -1.49 -1.10 -16.56
CA ARG A 23 -0.71 -1.86 -17.55
C ARG A 23 -0.15 -3.14 -16.96
N ALA A 24 0.24 -3.14 -15.68
CA ALA A 24 0.60 -4.36 -14.97
C ALA A 24 -0.57 -5.36 -14.94
N ALA A 25 -1.76 -4.91 -14.55
CA ALA A 25 -2.94 -5.78 -14.48
C ALA A 25 -3.32 -6.35 -15.85
N ALA A 26 -3.34 -5.53 -16.89
CA ALA A 26 -3.59 -5.98 -18.27
C ALA A 26 -2.56 -7.02 -18.72
N PHE A 27 -1.27 -6.79 -18.44
CA PHE A 27 -0.21 -7.76 -18.76
C PHE A 27 -0.43 -9.10 -18.04
N LEU A 28 -0.82 -9.09 -16.76
CA LEU A 28 -1.10 -10.30 -15.98
C LEU A 28 -2.31 -11.08 -16.50
N GLU A 29 -3.25 -10.41 -17.17
CA GLU A 29 -4.42 -11.04 -17.80
C GLU A 29 -4.08 -11.66 -19.17
N GLU A 30 -3.16 -11.05 -19.91
CA GLU A 30 -2.77 -11.49 -21.26
C GLU A 30 -1.85 -12.71 -21.28
N VAL A 31 -1.08 -12.95 -20.21
CA VAL A 31 -0.08 -14.03 -20.16
C VAL A 31 -0.61 -15.26 -19.41
N PRO A 32 -0.11 -16.47 -19.72
CA PRO A 32 -0.44 -17.67 -18.95
C PRO A 32 -0.13 -17.47 -17.46
N PRO A 33 -0.99 -17.97 -16.54
CA PRO A 33 -0.85 -17.69 -15.11
C PRO A 33 0.48 -18.21 -14.52
N GLU A 34 1.02 -19.31 -15.05
CA GLU A 34 2.32 -19.86 -14.63
C GLU A 34 3.47 -18.93 -15.01
N GLU A 35 3.38 -18.29 -16.17
CA GLU A 35 4.36 -17.28 -16.60
C GLU A 35 4.21 -15.97 -15.83
N ALA A 36 2.98 -15.53 -15.55
CA ALA A 36 2.71 -14.38 -14.70
C ALA A 36 3.32 -14.57 -13.30
N VAL A 37 3.05 -15.71 -12.66
CA VAL A 37 3.58 -16.04 -11.33
C VAL A 37 5.11 -16.06 -11.34
N ARG A 38 5.73 -16.69 -12.34
CA ARG A 38 7.19 -16.73 -12.47
C ARG A 38 7.79 -15.33 -12.66
N ALA A 39 7.14 -14.48 -13.47
CA ALA A 39 7.58 -13.11 -13.69
C ALA A 39 7.47 -12.25 -12.42
N LEU A 40 6.38 -12.41 -11.66
CA LEU A 40 6.19 -11.73 -10.37
C LEU A 40 7.22 -12.18 -9.33
N ASP A 41 7.49 -13.48 -9.22
CA ASP A 41 8.48 -14.01 -8.27
C ASP A 41 9.89 -13.50 -8.62
N GLU A 42 10.26 -13.46 -9.90
CA GLU A 42 11.54 -12.91 -10.34
C GLU A 42 11.67 -11.41 -9.99
N LEU A 43 10.63 -10.61 -10.23
CA LEU A 43 10.61 -9.18 -9.90
C LEU A 43 10.67 -8.91 -8.39
N LEU A 44 9.94 -9.69 -7.58
CA LEU A 44 10.00 -9.58 -6.12
C LEU A 44 11.41 -9.86 -5.61
N ARG A 45 12.04 -10.94 -6.09
CA ARG A 45 13.42 -11.30 -5.72
C ARG A 45 14.45 -10.29 -6.21
N SER A 46 14.23 -9.63 -7.36
CA SER A 46 15.17 -8.63 -7.87
C SER A 46 15.07 -7.31 -7.10
N ALA A 47 13.85 -6.85 -6.79
CA ALA A 47 13.61 -5.63 -6.02
C ALA A 47 14.18 -5.70 -4.59
N GLN A 48 14.14 -6.88 -3.95
CA GLN A 48 14.73 -7.05 -2.61
C GLN A 48 16.28 -7.02 -2.61
N ARG A 49 16.91 -7.28 -3.76
CA ARG A 49 18.38 -7.36 -3.89
C ARG A 49 19.04 -6.03 -4.24
N ARG A 50 18.32 -5.06 -4.82
CA ARG A 50 18.87 -3.78 -5.30
C ARG A 50 17.90 -2.62 -5.06
N LEU A 51 18.42 -1.45 -4.69
CA LEU A 51 17.70 -0.18 -4.55
C LEU A 51 17.30 0.48 -5.90
N ASP A 52 17.26 -0.28 -7.01
CA ASP A 52 17.31 0.19 -8.41
C ASP A 52 15.92 0.10 -9.12
N PRO A 53 15.73 0.42 -10.44
CA PRO A 53 14.42 0.64 -11.09
C PRO A 53 13.38 -0.49 -10.94
N ASP A 54 13.82 -1.71 -10.66
CA ASP A 54 12.93 -2.84 -10.33
C ASP A 54 12.05 -2.55 -9.10
N ALA A 55 12.55 -1.81 -8.11
CA ALA A 55 11.75 -1.38 -6.96
C ALA A 55 10.65 -0.38 -7.35
N VAL A 56 10.92 0.47 -8.34
CA VAL A 56 9.97 1.46 -8.89
C VAL A 56 8.91 0.75 -9.75
N ALA A 57 9.32 -0.20 -10.58
CA ALA A 57 8.44 -1.06 -11.37
C ALA A 57 7.53 -1.89 -10.45
N LEU A 58 8.12 -2.61 -9.49
CA LEU A 58 7.39 -3.41 -8.51
C LEU A 58 6.42 -2.56 -7.69
N GLN A 59 6.81 -1.33 -7.33
CA GLN A 59 5.90 -0.43 -6.62
C GLN A 59 4.64 -0.11 -7.41
N GLY A 60 4.75 0.27 -8.68
CA GLY A 60 3.55 0.56 -9.46
C GLY A 60 2.69 -0.68 -9.71
N LEU A 61 3.34 -1.83 -9.89
CA LEU A 61 2.64 -3.12 -9.97
C LEU A 61 1.86 -3.40 -8.68
N ILE A 62 2.52 -3.40 -7.52
CA ILE A 62 1.91 -3.71 -6.22
C ILE A 62 0.74 -2.76 -5.90
N ARG A 63 0.88 -1.46 -6.18
CA ARG A 63 -0.22 -0.50 -6.00
C ARG A 63 -1.37 -0.76 -6.96
N GLY A 64 -1.06 -1.19 -8.17
CA GLY A 64 -2.04 -1.53 -9.20
C GLY A 64 -2.78 -2.84 -8.94
N LEU A 65 -2.20 -3.78 -8.20
CA LEU A 65 -2.83 -5.07 -7.92
C LEU A 65 -4.21 -4.88 -7.26
N ASP A 66 -4.28 -4.10 -6.20
CA ASP A 66 -5.52 -3.87 -5.45
C ASP A 66 -6.54 -3.03 -6.23
N ALA A 67 -6.07 -2.14 -7.12
CA ALA A 67 -6.93 -1.21 -7.86
C ALA A 67 -7.45 -1.79 -9.19
N TYR A 68 -6.69 -2.66 -9.86
CA TYR A 68 -6.95 -3.04 -11.25
C TYR A 68 -6.94 -4.54 -11.52
N VAL A 69 -6.46 -5.39 -10.60
CA VAL A 69 -6.55 -6.84 -10.80
C VAL A 69 -7.93 -7.31 -10.33
N PRO A 70 -8.78 -7.82 -11.24
CA PRO A 70 -10.12 -8.23 -10.86
C PRO A 70 -10.08 -9.50 -9.97
N PRO A 71 -11.06 -9.71 -9.07
CA PRO A 71 -11.05 -10.83 -8.14
C PRO A 71 -10.85 -12.22 -8.79
N PRO A 72 -11.47 -12.54 -9.94
CA PRO A 72 -11.24 -13.83 -10.60
C PRO A 72 -9.80 -14.04 -11.09
N LEU A 73 -9.11 -12.96 -11.49
CA LEU A 73 -7.70 -13.03 -11.89
C LEU A 73 -6.81 -13.20 -10.65
N ALA A 74 -7.08 -12.45 -9.58
CA ALA A 74 -6.37 -12.58 -8.31
C ALA A 74 -6.45 -14.01 -7.74
N ASP A 75 -7.64 -14.62 -7.75
CA ASP A 75 -7.84 -16.00 -7.30
C ASP A 75 -7.10 -17.02 -8.17
N ARG A 76 -7.00 -16.78 -9.49
CA ARG A 76 -6.26 -17.63 -10.43
C ARG A 76 -4.76 -17.55 -10.17
N LEU A 77 -4.23 -16.33 -10.02
CA LEU A 77 -2.82 -16.09 -9.73
C LEU A 77 -2.43 -16.66 -8.35
N ARG A 78 -3.29 -16.52 -7.32
CA ARG A 78 -3.08 -17.11 -6.00
C ARG A 78 -2.91 -18.63 -6.07
N ARG A 79 -3.89 -19.33 -6.66
CA ARG A 79 -3.85 -20.81 -6.78
C ARG A 79 -2.66 -21.30 -7.60
N THR A 80 -2.28 -20.55 -8.63
CA THR A 80 -1.12 -20.89 -9.46
C THR A 80 0.18 -20.69 -8.68
N ALA A 81 0.27 -19.63 -7.88
CA ALA A 81 1.41 -19.37 -7.00
C ALA A 81 1.56 -20.44 -5.91
N GLU A 82 0.44 -20.84 -5.30
CA GLU A 82 0.38 -21.95 -4.33
C GLU A 82 0.90 -23.26 -4.96
N ALA A 83 0.37 -23.66 -6.12
CA ALA A 83 0.80 -24.87 -6.82
C ALA A 83 2.29 -24.84 -7.24
N ALA A 84 2.84 -23.65 -7.50
CA ALA A 84 4.24 -23.46 -7.87
C ALA A 84 5.18 -23.29 -6.65
N GLY A 85 4.67 -23.24 -5.42
CA GLY A 85 5.46 -22.94 -4.21
C GLY A 85 5.99 -21.50 -4.16
N ALA A 86 5.39 -20.59 -4.92
CA ALA A 86 5.78 -19.18 -5.00
C ALA A 86 5.11 -18.34 -3.90
N HIS A 87 5.40 -18.66 -2.64
CA HIS A 87 4.75 -18.05 -1.46
C HIS A 87 4.76 -16.51 -1.43
N PRO A 88 5.83 -15.80 -1.84
CA PRO A 88 5.80 -14.34 -1.90
C PRO A 88 4.74 -13.79 -2.86
N VAL A 89 4.51 -14.47 -3.99
CA VAL A 89 3.49 -14.09 -4.98
C VAL A 89 2.10 -14.46 -4.48
N GLU A 90 1.94 -15.65 -3.91
CA GLU A 90 0.70 -16.11 -3.28
C GLU A 90 0.19 -15.10 -2.24
N ALA A 91 1.09 -14.61 -1.39
CA ALA A 91 0.79 -13.66 -0.32
C ALA A 91 0.26 -12.31 -0.86
N LEU A 92 0.65 -11.88 -2.07
CA LEU A 92 0.14 -10.64 -2.69
C LEU A 92 -1.35 -10.74 -3.05
N PHE A 93 -1.86 -11.96 -3.26
CA PHE A 93 -3.25 -12.22 -3.67
C PHE A 93 -4.06 -12.93 -2.57
N THR A 94 -3.49 -13.07 -1.38
CA THR A 94 -4.15 -13.72 -0.25
C THR A 94 -5.13 -12.76 0.41
N GLN A 95 -6.42 -12.95 0.14
CA GLN A 95 -7.46 -12.20 0.84
C GLN A 95 -7.65 -12.76 2.26
N SER A 96 -6.99 -12.13 3.23
CA SER A 96 -7.21 -12.35 4.66
C SER A 96 -7.60 -11.03 5.32
N GLY A 97 -8.47 -11.07 6.33
CA GLY A 97 -8.83 -9.89 7.13
C GLY A 97 -7.68 -9.44 8.05
N ALA A 98 -7.70 -8.16 8.46
CA ALA A 98 -6.75 -7.60 9.44
C ALA A 98 -6.69 -8.44 10.74
N ARG A 99 -5.50 -8.59 11.33
CA ARG A 99 -5.30 -9.33 12.60
C ARG A 99 -6.14 -8.74 13.73
N ARG A 100 -6.36 -7.41 13.70
CA ARG A 100 -7.33 -6.72 14.53
C ARG A 100 -8.32 -5.99 13.64
N SER A 101 -9.61 -6.11 13.94
CA SER A 101 -10.66 -5.29 13.35
C SER A 101 -10.83 -3.99 14.13
N PHE A 102 -11.24 -2.93 13.43
CA PHE A 102 -11.63 -1.68 14.07
C PHE A 102 -13.04 -1.84 14.64
N ASP A 103 -13.20 -1.59 15.93
CA ASP A 103 -14.50 -1.59 16.59
C ASP A 103 -15.14 -0.21 16.42
N HIS A 104 -16.20 -0.14 15.59
CA HIS A 104 -16.92 1.10 15.31
C HIS A 104 -17.68 1.61 16.55
N ASP A 105 -18.13 0.73 17.43
CA ASP A 105 -18.86 1.10 18.64
C ASP A 105 -17.93 1.68 19.71
N ARG A 106 -16.63 1.33 19.64
CA ARG A 106 -15.56 1.88 20.50
C ARG A 106 -14.74 2.98 19.84
N GLU A 107 -15.25 3.59 18.77
CA GLU A 107 -14.57 4.68 18.09
C GLU A 107 -14.39 5.89 19.01
N THR A 108 -13.18 6.01 19.52
CA THR A 108 -12.77 7.11 20.38
C THR A 108 -12.20 8.22 19.51
N TRP A 109 -12.76 9.42 19.72
CA TRP A 109 -12.21 10.65 19.19
C TRP A 109 -11.34 11.26 20.26
N VAL A 110 -10.04 11.30 19.99
CA VAL A 110 -9.06 11.95 20.89
C VAL A 110 -9.29 13.47 20.89
N ASP A 111 -9.78 14.00 19.78
CA ASP A 111 -9.97 15.43 19.57
C ASP A 111 -11.45 15.82 19.51
N ARG A 112 -11.93 16.44 20.59
CA ARG A 112 -13.33 16.84 20.74
C ARG A 112 -13.74 17.95 19.79
N GLU A 113 -12.85 18.90 19.50
CA GLU A 113 -13.18 20.01 18.59
C GLU A 113 -13.27 19.50 17.15
N MET A 114 -12.34 18.62 16.74
CA MET A 114 -12.41 18.00 15.40
C MET A 114 -13.67 17.13 15.25
N ARG A 115 -14.11 16.46 16.31
CA ARG A 115 -15.36 15.69 16.30
C ARG A 115 -16.59 16.58 16.09
N ALA A 116 -16.59 17.80 16.60
CA ALA A 116 -17.71 18.73 16.47
C ALA A 116 -17.86 19.28 15.04
N LEU A 117 -16.78 19.28 14.26
CA LEU A 117 -16.80 19.69 12.87
C LEU A 117 -17.52 18.68 11.98
N THR A 118 -18.18 19.18 10.96
CA THR A 118 -18.72 18.36 9.86
C THR A 118 -17.58 17.72 9.07
N LEU A 119 -17.89 16.63 8.36
CA LEU A 119 -16.94 15.99 7.44
C LEU A 119 -16.45 16.99 6.36
N GLY A 120 -17.34 17.88 5.89
CA GLY A 120 -16.99 18.91 4.91
C GLY A 120 -15.93 19.88 5.43
N GLU A 121 -16.09 20.37 6.66
CA GLU A 121 -15.14 21.26 7.32
C GLU A 121 -13.79 20.59 7.55
N ARG A 122 -13.78 19.35 8.06
CA ARG A 122 -12.51 18.60 8.24
C ARG A 122 -11.78 18.39 6.91
N LYS A 123 -12.51 18.05 5.83
CA LYS A 123 -11.94 17.94 4.48
C LYS A 123 -11.39 19.27 3.96
N ALA A 124 -12.06 20.39 4.25
CA ALA A 124 -11.58 21.72 3.88
C ALA A 124 -10.31 22.08 4.66
N MET A 125 -10.30 21.84 5.97
CA MET A 125 -9.15 22.08 6.85
C MET A 125 -7.94 21.21 6.48
N ALA A 126 -8.15 19.98 6.04
CA ALA A 126 -7.09 19.08 5.56
C ALA A 126 -6.35 19.64 4.33
N ARG A 127 -6.98 20.53 3.54
CA ARG A 127 -6.34 21.25 2.43
C ARG A 127 -5.76 22.61 2.83
N GLY A 128 -5.95 22.99 4.09
CA GLY A 128 -5.55 24.27 4.65
C GLY A 128 -4.04 24.40 4.87
N ARG A 129 -3.67 25.48 5.58
CA ARG A 129 -2.26 25.88 5.79
C ARG A 129 -1.78 25.76 7.24
N ASN A 130 -2.70 25.53 8.18
CA ASN A 130 -2.38 25.50 9.60
C ASN A 130 -1.77 24.14 9.99
N ALA A 131 -0.50 24.14 10.40
CA ALA A 131 0.24 22.91 10.72
C ALA A 131 -0.33 22.15 11.92
N ASP A 132 -0.82 22.85 12.95
CA ASP A 132 -1.41 22.23 14.14
C ASP A 132 -2.71 21.51 13.79
N VAL A 133 -3.52 22.14 12.91
CA VAL A 133 -4.72 21.51 12.36
C VAL A 133 -4.38 20.26 11.56
N LEU A 134 -3.35 20.29 10.70
CA LEU A 134 -2.94 19.11 9.94
C LEU A 134 -2.46 17.96 10.85
N ALA A 135 -1.72 18.28 11.92
CA ALA A 135 -1.28 17.31 12.91
C ALA A 135 -2.45 16.65 13.64
N ARG A 136 -3.49 17.43 13.98
CA ARG A 136 -4.72 16.93 14.59
C ARG A 136 -5.52 16.05 13.62
N LEU A 137 -5.63 16.46 12.35
CA LEU A 137 -6.32 15.69 11.30
C LEU A 137 -5.61 14.38 10.92
N ALA A 138 -4.33 14.20 11.27
CA ALA A 138 -3.65 12.90 11.14
C ALA A 138 -4.28 11.80 12.04
N GLN A 139 -5.14 12.21 12.98
CA GLN A 139 -5.90 11.29 13.82
C GLN A 139 -7.32 11.02 13.32
N ASP A 140 -7.72 11.58 12.16
CA ASP A 140 -9.06 11.38 11.63
C ASP A 140 -9.29 9.92 11.20
N HIS A 141 -10.51 9.42 11.43
CA HIS A 141 -10.92 8.07 11.06
C HIS A 141 -11.57 8.02 9.66
N ASP A 142 -11.83 9.17 9.04
CA ASP A 142 -12.42 9.27 7.72
C ASP A 142 -11.35 9.23 6.61
N PRO A 143 -11.42 8.27 5.67
CA PRO A 143 -10.43 8.13 4.62
C PRO A 143 -10.38 9.35 3.67
N ALA A 144 -11.47 10.09 3.49
CA ALA A 144 -11.47 11.28 2.64
C ALA A 144 -10.75 12.46 3.28
N VAL A 145 -10.79 12.59 4.61
CA VAL A 145 -9.99 13.58 5.34
C VAL A 145 -8.51 13.23 5.24
N VAL A 146 -8.17 11.97 5.53
CA VAL A 146 -6.78 11.48 5.46
C VAL A 146 -6.21 11.62 4.06
N ARG A 147 -6.96 11.29 3.01
CA ARG A 147 -6.50 11.52 1.63
C ARG A 147 -6.16 12.97 1.36
N ASN A 148 -7.05 13.90 1.71
CA ASN A 148 -6.78 15.34 1.52
C ASN A 148 -5.56 15.81 2.33
N LEU A 149 -5.38 15.28 3.54
CA LEU A 149 -4.19 15.55 4.37
C LEU A 149 -2.93 15.05 3.67
N LEU A 150 -2.92 13.81 3.18
CA LEU A 150 -1.76 13.20 2.52
C LEU A 150 -1.40 13.87 1.19
N GLU A 151 -2.39 14.45 0.50
CA GLU A 151 -2.21 15.25 -0.72
C GLU A 151 -1.79 16.70 -0.43
N ASN A 152 -1.95 17.18 0.80
CA ASN A 152 -1.59 18.54 1.16
C ASN A 152 -0.07 18.76 1.00
N PRO A 153 0.39 19.77 0.24
CA PRO A 153 1.81 20.05 0.07
C PRO A 153 2.57 20.29 1.38
N ARG A 154 1.88 20.75 2.43
CA ARG A 154 2.43 21.01 3.77
C ARG A 154 2.41 19.81 4.71
N CYS A 155 1.75 18.73 4.32
CA CYS A 155 1.86 17.47 5.05
C CYS A 155 3.33 17.02 5.02
N THR A 156 3.82 16.63 6.19
CA THR A 156 5.18 16.15 6.39
C THR A 156 5.19 14.66 6.71
N GLU A 157 6.39 14.07 6.76
CA GLU A 157 6.54 12.66 7.12
C GLU A 157 5.97 12.39 8.52
N ARG A 158 6.00 13.38 9.41
CA ARG A 158 5.42 13.29 10.76
C ARG A 158 3.93 12.95 10.70
N GLU A 159 3.14 13.69 9.94
CA GLU A 159 1.69 13.44 9.83
C GLU A 159 1.43 12.10 9.16
N ALA A 160 2.15 11.76 8.08
CA ALA A 160 1.98 10.48 7.39
C ALA A 160 2.30 9.28 8.31
N LEU A 161 3.35 9.38 9.13
CA LEU A 161 3.70 8.37 10.12
C LEU A 161 2.63 8.25 11.21
N LEU A 162 2.10 9.37 11.71
CA LEU A 162 1.01 9.36 12.69
C LEU A 162 -0.21 8.57 12.17
N VAL A 163 -0.58 8.76 10.90
CA VAL A 163 -1.67 7.97 10.29
C VAL A 163 -1.27 6.49 10.19
N ALA A 164 -0.08 6.19 9.64
CA ALA A 164 0.38 4.82 9.39
C ALA A 164 0.52 3.98 10.67
N SER A 165 0.95 4.59 11.78
CA SER A 165 1.17 3.91 13.05
C SER A 165 -0.06 3.92 13.98
N ARG A 166 -1.16 4.57 13.58
CA ARG A 166 -2.35 4.74 14.43
C ARG A 166 -2.95 3.39 14.83
N ARG A 167 -3.29 3.25 16.11
CA ARG A 167 -3.92 2.05 16.69
C ARG A 167 -4.95 2.51 17.74
N PRO A 168 -6.25 2.19 17.63
CA PRO A 168 -6.88 1.48 16.52
C PRO A 168 -6.99 2.35 15.25
N ALA A 169 -6.94 1.71 14.07
CA ALA A 169 -7.13 2.37 12.77
C ALA A 169 -8.09 1.56 11.90
N ARG A 170 -8.87 2.24 11.06
CA ARG A 170 -9.70 1.59 10.03
C ARG A 170 -8.81 1.15 8.88
N ALA A 171 -9.03 -0.06 8.35
CA ALA A 171 -8.26 -0.60 7.22
C ALA A 171 -8.26 0.36 6.00
N VAL A 172 -9.42 0.96 5.69
CA VAL A 172 -9.56 1.93 4.59
C VAL A 172 -8.67 3.16 4.77
N VAL A 173 -8.41 3.61 5.99
CA VAL A 173 -7.50 4.73 6.26
C VAL A 173 -6.04 4.34 5.96
N LEU A 174 -5.63 3.15 6.38
CA LEU A 174 -4.28 2.63 6.11
C LEU A 174 -4.06 2.38 4.61
N GLN A 175 -5.10 1.97 3.89
CA GLN A 175 -5.09 1.87 2.42
C GLN A 175 -4.86 3.24 1.76
N GLU A 176 -5.46 4.33 2.24
CA GLU A 176 -5.19 5.69 1.71
C GLU A 176 -3.72 6.09 1.89
N VAL A 177 -3.11 5.74 3.04
CA VAL A 177 -1.67 5.97 3.27
C VAL A 177 -0.83 5.21 2.24
N PHE A 178 -1.12 3.93 2.04
CA PHE A 178 -0.42 3.09 1.07
C PHE A 178 -0.62 3.55 -0.37
N ARG A 179 -1.78 4.12 -0.72
CA ARG A 179 -2.13 4.67 -2.03
C ARG A 179 -1.64 6.11 -2.27
N SER A 180 -1.20 6.82 -1.23
CA SER A 180 -0.65 8.17 -1.37
C SER A 180 0.60 8.23 -2.24
N ARG A 181 0.57 8.98 -3.35
CA ARG A 181 1.72 9.13 -4.27
C ARG A 181 3.02 9.47 -3.54
N LYS A 182 2.96 10.43 -2.61
CA LYS A 182 4.10 10.94 -1.83
C LYS A 182 4.52 10.01 -0.69
N TRP A 183 3.56 9.39 0.01
CA TRP A 183 3.84 8.69 1.27
C TRP A 183 3.92 7.16 1.14
N GLY A 184 3.23 6.56 0.18
CA GLY A 184 3.33 5.12 -0.09
C GLY A 184 4.69 4.69 -0.65
N VAL A 185 5.52 5.63 -1.11
CA VAL A 185 6.93 5.39 -1.50
C VAL A 185 7.89 5.44 -0.30
N ASN A 186 7.48 6.05 0.81
CA ASN A 186 8.37 6.37 1.91
C ASN A 186 8.66 5.11 2.75
N ARG A 187 9.96 4.80 2.94
CA ARG A 187 10.44 3.61 3.68
C ARG A 187 9.86 3.53 5.10
N ARG A 188 9.89 4.63 5.85
CA ARG A 188 9.43 4.65 7.25
C ARG A 188 7.92 4.44 7.34
N VAL A 189 7.17 5.06 6.42
CA VAL A 189 5.72 4.87 6.32
C VAL A 189 5.37 3.42 5.96
N ARG A 190 6.07 2.80 4.99
CA ARG A 190 5.89 1.37 4.66
C ARG A 190 6.16 0.46 5.85
N LYS A 191 7.27 0.68 6.57
CA LYS A 191 7.59 -0.07 7.80
C LYS A 191 6.48 0.07 8.85
N ALA A 192 5.98 1.28 9.07
CA ALA A 192 4.87 1.52 10.00
C ALA A 192 3.57 0.80 9.59
N LEU A 193 3.21 0.81 8.31
CA LEU A 193 2.06 0.07 7.78
C LEU A 193 2.21 -1.44 7.95
N ALA A 194 3.39 -1.99 7.63
CA ALA A 194 3.68 -3.41 7.79
C ALA A 194 3.58 -3.88 9.25
N GLN A 195 4.01 -3.04 10.19
CA GLN A 195 3.98 -3.33 11.63
C GLN A 195 2.64 -2.98 12.30
N ASN A 196 1.67 -2.38 11.58
CA ASN A 196 0.39 -2.00 12.17
C ASN A 196 -0.55 -3.22 12.24
N PRO A 197 -1.01 -3.65 13.43
CA PRO A 197 -1.88 -4.83 13.57
C PRO A 197 -3.29 -4.65 12.99
N TYR A 198 -3.68 -3.41 12.64
CA TYR A 198 -4.94 -3.08 11.96
C TYR A 198 -4.79 -3.03 10.43
N SER A 199 -3.57 -3.16 9.90
CA SER A 199 -3.37 -3.36 8.47
C SER A 199 -3.93 -4.72 8.05
N PRO A 200 -4.73 -4.78 6.95
CA PRO A 200 -5.02 -6.05 6.30
C PRO A 200 -3.72 -6.79 5.95
N PRO A 201 -3.63 -8.12 6.09
CA PRO A 201 -2.44 -8.90 5.74
C PRO A 201 -1.93 -8.60 4.35
N VAL A 202 -2.81 -8.47 3.36
CA VAL A 202 -2.41 -8.09 2.00
C VAL A 202 -1.70 -6.74 1.98
N LEU A 203 -2.19 -5.75 2.72
CA LEU A 203 -1.56 -4.43 2.81
C LEU A 203 -0.18 -4.51 3.47
N ALA A 204 -0.08 -5.29 4.54
CA ALA A 204 1.18 -5.50 5.25
C ALA A 204 2.20 -6.23 4.36
N VAL A 205 1.81 -7.30 3.68
CA VAL A 205 2.64 -8.03 2.71
C VAL A 205 3.09 -7.11 1.59
N GLN A 206 2.17 -6.35 0.97
CA GLN A 206 2.50 -5.40 -0.08
C GLN A 206 3.49 -4.33 0.39
N ALA A 207 3.34 -3.83 1.62
CA ALA A 207 4.31 -2.90 2.21
C ALA A 207 5.68 -3.56 2.43
N LEU A 208 5.73 -4.80 2.95
CA LEU A 208 6.95 -5.57 3.18
C LEU A 208 7.67 -5.90 1.86
N SER A 209 6.95 -6.30 0.82
CA SER A 209 7.50 -6.60 -0.50
C SER A 209 8.23 -5.42 -1.14
N LEU A 210 7.97 -4.20 -0.66
CA LEU A 210 8.57 -2.95 -1.13
C LEU A 210 9.66 -2.41 -0.18
N LEU A 211 10.05 -3.16 0.85
CA LEU A 211 11.13 -2.81 1.77
C LEU A 211 12.43 -3.52 1.38
N ALA A 212 13.56 -2.93 1.77
CA ALA A 212 14.87 -3.54 1.53
C ALA A 212 15.10 -4.73 2.49
N ALA A 213 16.00 -5.65 2.11
CA ALA A 213 16.31 -6.82 2.92
C ALA A 213 16.83 -6.50 4.34
N GLN A 214 17.42 -5.32 4.56
CA GLN A 214 17.79 -4.86 5.90
C GLN A 214 16.54 -4.60 6.77
N ASP A 215 15.54 -3.94 6.20
CA ASP A 215 14.31 -3.57 6.90
C ASP A 215 13.51 -4.82 7.27
N LEU A 216 13.47 -5.81 6.36
CA LEU A 216 12.83 -7.10 6.61
C LEU A 216 13.49 -7.84 7.78
N ARG A 217 14.83 -7.80 7.88
CA ARG A 217 15.57 -8.36 9.00
C ARG A 217 15.26 -7.65 10.31
N GLU A 218 15.23 -6.32 10.30
CA GLU A 218 14.83 -5.53 11.47
C GLU A 218 13.41 -5.90 11.94
N ILE A 219 12.45 -5.98 11.02
CA ILE A 219 11.06 -6.33 11.35
C ILE A 219 10.94 -7.76 11.87
N SER A 220 11.70 -8.71 11.33
CA SER A 220 11.66 -10.11 11.77
C SER A 220 12.26 -10.34 13.16
N ALA A 221 13.06 -9.39 13.65
CA ALA A 221 13.71 -9.45 14.96
C ALA A 221 12.88 -8.78 16.07
N ASP A 222 11.87 -7.97 15.72
CA ASP A 222 10.91 -7.31 16.63
C ASP A 222 9.78 -8.27 17.04
#